data_AF-K7S851-F1
#
_entry.id   AF-K7S851-F1
#
_cell.length_a   1.000
_cell.length_b   1.000
_cell.length_c   1.000
_cell.angle_alpha   90.00
_cell.angle_beta   90.00
_cell.angle_gamma   90.00
#
_symmetry.space_group_name_H-M   'P 1'
#
loop_
_entity.id
_entity.type
_entity.pdbx_description
1 polymer ?
#
loop_
_entity_poly.entity_id
_entity_poly.type
_entity_poly.pdbx_seq_one_letter_code
_entity_poly.pdbx_strand_id
1 'polypeptide(L)'
;MTVADRDLAWGVVPGYWASSRTEKNDELTYNYQFGVPTVPLVTNEVTTTSLVSILQSRRDGLSVAALAEPRLARDPWESDATTLSTWHVGASLRALSGPLSPTLVYPVPGQEGSHLDAGQTVTASYRYIVSPGSWEQIAATTMTDPYGVRRYLQLARAEDSLSHRIHRMHDFIVLPDSKWHTWEYQGKTLGAESGKPSDVGAMWMMAKLTDDPIIINDRLPYVRNYKLAQQESTSGPFGGAALGEYFKDNAFVSEIVWAGRSGKDYVSPIFTTFYTLADVGNILLFDSDDVELKTRLRAAADKLASWQHADGSFDVGYVRDSPTTLKYPQLKDYRATWYGFLCAHRVLGDSKYLKAARRGADWFIANAVATRNYLGVCDDTHLVRDFAVIFAAQALLDLYDVTHESRYRSAAVTVARQYLLHIYDHPTPTTKTKTFHGTEMPDWKTSQVGLNFEHAGYDGSANRSGPILLASHAGAFVRFYEITHQRIFLDLARAAARGRDAFVDPESGIPSYYWKTGNTEAYSRG
;
A
#
# COMPACT_ATOMS: atom_id res chain seq x y z
N MET A 1 -24.58 -19.90 -10.07
CA MET A 1 -24.70 -20.54 -8.75
C MET A 1 -24.86 -19.44 -7.72
N THR A 2 -25.82 -19.54 -6.80
CA THR A 2 -26.10 -18.49 -5.81
C THR A 2 -25.74 -18.95 -4.39
N VAL A 3 -25.29 -17.99 -3.57
CA VAL A 3 -25.07 -18.15 -2.13
C VAL A 3 -26.12 -17.30 -1.41
N ALA A 4 -26.73 -17.79 -0.34
CA ALA A 4 -27.61 -16.93 0.46
C ALA A 4 -26.75 -15.99 1.32
N ASP A 5 -27.20 -14.75 1.56
CA ASP A 5 -26.45 -13.78 2.37
C ASP A 5 -26.04 -14.32 3.75
N ARG A 6 -26.92 -15.10 4.40
CA ARG A 6 -26.62 -15.78 5.68
C ARG A 6 -25.53 -16.85 5.59
N ASP A 7 -25.33 -17.41 4.41
CA ASP A 7 -24.37 -18.48 4.14
C ASP A 7 -23.04 -17.94 3.59
N LEU A 8 -22.88 -16.63 3.39
CA LEU A 8 -21.65 -16.00 2.89
C LEU A 8 -20.46 -16.23 3.82
N ALA A 9 -19.53 -17.13 3.50
CA ALA A 9 -18.28 -17.26 4.24
C ALA A 9 -17.31 -16.12 3.92
N TRP A 10 -17.10 -15.88 2.62
CA TRP A 10 -16.24 -14.83 2.07
C TRP A 10 -16.74 -14.39 0.70
N GLY A 11 -16.66 -13.10 0.40
CA GLY A 11 -16.79 -12.54 -0.94
C GLY A 11 -15.55 -11.73 -1.28
N VAL A 12 -14.93 -12.03 -2.42
CA VAL A 12 -13.65 -11.45 -2.84
C VAL A 12 -13.70 -10.99 -4.29
N VAL A 13 -13.35 -9.72 -4.51
CA VAL A 13 -12.91 -9.17 -5.80
C VAL A 13 -11.57 -8.49 -5.54
N PRO A 14 -10.44 -9.01 -6.07
CA PRO A 14 -9.12 -8.45 -5.84
C PRO A 14 -9.05 -6.96 -6.17
N GLY A 15 -8.41 -6.17 -5.31
CA GLY A 15 -8.37 -4.69 -5.39
C GLY A 15 -9.64 -3.95 -4.97
N TYR A 16 -10.71 -4.66 -4.61
CA TYR A 16 -11.94 -4.08 -4.06
C TYR A 16 -12.30 -4.75 -2.74
N TRP A 17 -13.21 -5.72 -2.77
CA TRP A 17 -13.79 -6.32 -1.58
C TRP A 17 -13.10 -7.62 -1.22
N ALA A 18 -12.99 -7.87 0.07
CA ALA A 18 -12.62 -9.16 0.62
C ALA A 18 -13.22 -9.19 2.02
N SER A 19 -14.40 -9.76 2.20
CA SER A 19 -15.06 -9.74 3.51
C SER A 19 -15.94 -10.95 3.75
N SER A 20 -16.12 -11.28 5.02
CA SER A 20 -16.95 -12.39 5.49
C SER A 20 -18.37 -11.97 5.88
N ARG A 21 -18.70 -10.69 5.67
CA ARG A 21 -19.96 -10.05 6.06
C ARG A 21 -20.44 -9.12 4.97
N THR A 22 -21.76 -9.01 4.84
CA THR A 22 -22.38 -7.96 4.02
C THR A 22 -22.35 -6.62 4.74
N GLU A 23 -22.23 -5.53 4.00
CA GLU A 23 -22.32 -4.16 4.51
C GLU A 23 -23.40 -3.39 3.74
N LYS A 24 -24.24 -2.68 4.50
CA LYS A 24 -25.39 -1.93 3.98
C LYS A 24 -25.08 -0.45 3.80
N ASN A 25 -24.03 0.04 4.45
CA ASN A 25 -23.56 1.39 4.25
C ASN A 25 -22.79 1.47 2.92
N ASP A 26 -23.41 2.12 1.93
CA ASP A 26 -22.83 2.29 0.60
C ASP A 26 -21.52 3.07 0.66
N GLU A 27 -21.36 4.04 1.57
CA GLU A 27 -20.09 4.77 1.75
C GLU A 27 -18.96 3.82 2.18
N LEU A 28 -19.24 2.92 3.13
CA LEU A 28 -18.24 1.96 3.61
C LEU A 28 -17.85 0.94 2.53
N THR A 29 -18.83 0.45 1.77
CA THR A 29 -18.57 -0.54 0.70
C THR A 29 -17.95 0.06 -0.54
N TYR A 30 -18.36 1.27 -0.94
CA TYR A 30 -17.90 1.91 -2.17
C TYR A 30 -16.55 2.61 -1.95
N ASN A 31 -16.44 3.48 -0.93
CA ASN A 31 -15.22 4.28 -0.71
C ASN A 31 -14.12 3.48 -0.02
N TYR A 32 -14.44 2.71 1.03
CA TYR A 32 -13.43 2.03 1.86
C TYR A 32 -13.32 0.51 1.58
N GLN A 33 -14.20 -0.01 0.73
CA GLN A 33 -14.30 -1.42 0.39
C GLN A 33 -14.45 -2.34 1.62
N PHE A 34 -15.16 -1.85 2.64
CA PHE A 34 -15.51 -2.61 3.83
C PHE A 34 -16.80 -3.40 3.61
N GLY A 35 -16.74 -4.70 3.90
CA GLY A 35 -17.87 -5.60 3.70
C GLY A 35 -18.20 -5.91 2.24
N VAL A 36 -19.02 -6.93 2.03
CA VAL A 36 -19.59 -7.29 0.74
C VAL A 36 -20.81 -6.39 0.47
N PRO A 37 -20.87 -5.67 -0.65
CA PRO A 37 -22.01 -4.80 -0.98
C PRO A 37 -23.33 -5.57 -0.97
N THR A 38 -24.43 -4.94 -0.55
CA THR A 38 -25.79 -5.51 -0.66
C THR A 38 -26.44 -5.28 -2.03
N VAL A 39 -25.79 -4.52 -2.91
CA VAL A 39 -26.22 -4.19 -4.27
C VAL A 39 -25.18 -4.69 -5.29
N PRO A 40 -25.55 -4.91 -6.56
CA PRO A 40 -24.62 -5.42 -7.58
C PRO A 40 -23.69 -4.32 -8.10
N LEU A 41 -22.74 -3.89 -7.27
CA LEU A 41 -21.65 -3.00 -7.69
C LEU A 41 -20.73 -3.75 -8.67
N VAL A 42 -20.37 -3.08 -9.77
CA VAL A 42 -19.45 -3.59 -10.78
C VAL A 42 -18.12 -2.86 -10.64
N THR A 43 -17.02 -3.59 -10.57
CA THR A 43 -15.67 -3.01 -10.44
C THR A 43 -15.16 -2.42 -11.74
N ASN A 44 -14.20 -1.49 -11.62
CA ASN A 44 -13.40 -1.03 -12.74
C ASN A 44 -12.23 -1.99 -12.94
N GLU A 45 -11.87 -2.26 -14.19
CA GLU A 45 -10.76 -3.17 -14.50
C GLU A 45 -9.42 -2.65 -13.94
N VAL A 46 -9.23 -1.33 -13.95
CA VAL A 46 -7.98 -0.66 -13.59
C VAL A 46 -7.46 -0.98 -12.18
N THR A 47 -8.34 -1.14 -11.20
CA THR A 47 -7.98 -1.51 -9.82
C THR A 47 -8.32 -2.96 -9.50
N THR A 48 -8.99 -3.69 -10.41
CA THR A 48 -9.23 -5.13 -10.23
C THR A 48 -7.92 -5.88 -10.51
N THR A 49 -7.17 -6.22 -9.47
CA THR A 49 -5.78 -6.74 -9.59
C THR A 49 -5.67 -8.16 -10.16
N SER A 50 -6.76 -8.94 -10.08
CA SER A 50 -6.99 -10.16 -10.87
C SER A 50 -8.47 -10.18 -11.30
N LEU A 51 -8.78 -10.45 -12.57
CA LEU A 51 -10.17 -10.39 -13.08
C LEU A 51 -10.98 -11.64 -12.70
N VAL A 52 -11.23 -11.75 -11.40
CA VAL A 52 -11.97 -12.84 -10.79
C VAL A 52 -12.92 -12.33 -9.72
N SER A 53 -14.11 -12.89 -9.66
CA SER A 53 -15.04 -12.75 -8.54
C SER A 53 -15.16 -14.10 -7.83
N ILE A 54 -15.00 -14.14 -6.50
CA ILE A 54 -14.98 -15.36 -5.69
C ILE A 54 -16.00 -15.25 -4.56
N LEU A 55 -16.83 -16.28 -4.41
CA LEU A 55 -17.69 -16.48 -3.25
C LEU A 55 -17.36 -17.80 -2.57
N GLN A 56 -17.25 -17.78 -1.25
CA GLN A 56 -17.19 -18.97 -0.42
C GLN A 56 -18.47 -19.10 0.39
N SER A 57 -19.03 -20.31 0.45
CA SER A 57 -20.26 -20.63 1.17
C SER A 57 -19.95 -21.40 2.45
N ARG A 58 -20.50 -20.94 3.59
CA ARG A 58 -20.40 -21.63 4.89
C ARG A 58 -21.21 -22.92 4.91
N ARG A 59 -22.31 -22.96 4.14
CA ARG A 59 -23.28 -24.06 4.17
C ARG A 59 -22.69 -25.35 3.60
N ASP A 60 -21.97 -25.24 2.49
CA ASP A 60 -21.43 -26.39 1.76
C ASP A 60 -19.88 -26.44 1.77
N GLY A 61 -19.23 -25.39 2.28
CA GLY A 61 -17.77 -25.31 2.35
C GLY A 61 -17.10 -25.11 0.99
N LEU A 62 -17.87 -24.82 -0.06
CA LEU A 62 -17.37 -24.63 -1.41
C LEU A 62 -17.00 -23.18 -1.66
N SER A 63 -15.90 -22.99 -2.39
CA SER A 63 -15.59 -21.73 -3.05
C SER A 63 -15.91 -21.82 -4.53
N VAL A 64 -16.55 -20.79 -5.06
CA VAL A 64 -16.99 -20.65 -6.45
C VAL A 64 -16.42 -19.35 -6.98
N ALA A 65 -15.81 -19.40 -8.16
CA ALA A 65 -15.30 -18.21 -8.81
C ALA A 65 -15.73 -18.11 -10.27
N ALA A 66 -15.96 -16.88 -10.72
CA ALA A 66 -16.05 -16.53 -12.13
C ALA A 66 -14.77 -15.78 -12.50
N LEU A 67 -13.99 -16.37 -13.40
CA LEU A 67 -12.66 -15.89 -13.80
C LEU A 67 -12.68 -15.55 -15.29
N ALA A 68 -12.25 -14.35 -15.66
CA ALA A 68 -12.13 -13.97 -17.06
C ALA A 68 -10.95 -14.70 -17.71
N GLU A 69 -11.07 -15.12 -18.97
CA GLU A 69 -9.89 -15.57 -19.70
C GLU A 69 -8.89 -14.41 -19.85
N PRO A 70 -7.56 -14.63 -19.71
CA PRO A 70 -6.57 -13.55 -19.77
C PRO A 70 -6.63 -12.69 -21.04
N ARG A 71 -7.09 -13.25 -22.15
CA ARG A 71 -7.29 -12.54 -23.43
C ARG A 71 -8.36 -11.45 -23.40
N LEU A 72 -9.21 -11.41 -22.37
CA LEU A 72 -10.20 -10.36 -22.19
C LEU A 72 -9.65 -9.14 -21.46
N ALA A 73 -8.52 -9.28 -20.74
CA ALA A 73 -7.87 -8.15 -20.07
C ALA A 73 -7.44 -7.11 -21.11
N ARG A 74 -7.59 -5.83 -20.79
CA ARG A 74 -7.13 -4.76 -21.67
C ARG A 74 -5.60 -4.74 -21.71
N ASP A 75 -5.08 -4.30 -22.84
CA ASP A 75 -3.70 -3.88 -22.95
C ASP A 75 -3.55 -2.46 -22.38
N PRO A 76 -2.83 -2.22 -21.26
CA PRO A 76 -2.70 -0.90 -20.62
C PRO A 76 -2.00 0.16 -21.47
N TRP A 77 -1.31 -0.27 -22.54
CA TRP A 77 -0.48 0.56 -23.41
C TRP A 77 -0.52 0.03 -24.85
N GLU A 78 -1.71 -0.11 -25.41
CA GLU A 78 -1.92 -0.65 -26.77
C GLU A 78 -1.29 0.23 -27.85
N SER A 79 -1.24 1.54 -27.60
CA SER A 79 -0.57 2.55 -28.41
C SER A 79 0.40 3.34 -27.52
N ASP A 80 1.04 4.39 -28.05
CA ASP A 80 1.87 5.30 -27.25
C ASP A 80 1.03 6.25 -26.35
N ALA A 81 0.04 5.68 -25.68
CA ALA A 81 -0.89 6.34 -24.79
C ALA A 81 -1.48 5.31 -23.82
N THR A 82 -1.79 5.79 -22.61
CA THR A 82 -2.42 4.93 -21.61
C THR A 82 -3.87 4.61 -21.96
N THR A 83 -4.25 3.35 -21.78
CA THR A 83 -5.64 2.88 -21.85
C THR A 83 -6.17 2.52 -20.45
N LEU A 84 -5.51 2.98 -19.38
CA LEU A 84 -5.87 2.63 -17.99
C LEU A 84 -7.38 2.79 -17.70
N SER A 85 -8.02 3.82 -18.27
CA SER A 85 -9.43 4.14 -18.10
C SER A 85 -10.40 3.32 -18.95
N THR A 86 -9.91 2.54 -19.92
CA THR A 86 -10.72 1.60 -20.70
C THR A 86 -10.99 0.36 -19.87
N TRP A 87 -12.23 -0.08 -19.69
CA TRP A 87 -12.53 -1.34 -18.98
C TRP A 87 -13.18 -2.34 -19.93
N HIS A 88 -12.56 -3.49 -20.09
CA HIS A 88 -13.13 -4.60 -20.85
C HIS A 88 -13.98 -5.49 -19.94
N VAL A 89 -13.47 -5.81 -18.75
CA VAL A 89 -14.11 -6.72 -17.80
C VAL A 89 -14.39 -6.02 -16.48
N GLY A 90 -15.65 -6.06 -16.05
CA GLY A 90 -16.06 -5.73 -14.69
C GLY A 90 -16.33 -6.99 -13.88
N ALA A 91 -16.16 -6.93 -12.56
CA ALA A 91 -16.49 -8.02 -11.65
C ALA A 91 -17.52 -7.57 -10.60
N SER A 92 -18.35 -8.50 -10.12
CA SER A 92 -19.27 -8.26 -9.01
C SER A 92 -19.42 -9.50 -8.14
N LEU A 93 -19.71 -9.29 -6.86
CA LEU A 93 -20.06 -10.35 -5.90
C LEU A 93 -21.55 -10.74 -5.98
N ARG A 94 -22.35 -10.00 -6.74
CA ARG A 94 -23.77 -10.26 -6.95
C ARG A 94 -24.08 -10.35 -8.42
N ALA A 95 -25.06 -11.19 -8.75
CA ALA A 95 -25.70 -11.12 -10.06
C ALA A 95 -26.36 -9.75 -10.21
N LEU A 96 -26.49 -9.25 -11.44
CA LEU A 96 -27.20 -7.99 -11.70
C LEU A 96 -28.67 -8.01 -11.23
N SER A 97 -29.22 -9.20 -11.02
CA SER A 97 -30.55 -9.39 -10.41
C SER A 97 -30.58 -9.28 -8.87
N GLY A 98 -29.43 -9.18 -8.19
CA GLY A 98 -29.29 -8.94 -6.75
C GLY A 98 -28.69 -10.07 -5.88
N PRO A 99 -28.96 -11.37 -6.10
CA PRO A 99 -28.41 -12.44 -5.26
C PRO A 99 -26.89 -12.53 -5.31
N LEU A 100 -26.25 -12.98 -4.22
CA LEU A 100 -24.81 -13.30 -4.22
C LEU A 100 -24.52 -14.40 -5.25
N SER A 101 -23.72 -14.06 -6.23
CA SER A 101 -23.23 -14.94 -7.29
C SER A 101 -21.96 -14.30 -7.86
N PRO A 102 -20.84 -15.05 -7.97
CA PRO A 102 -19.66 -14.49 -8.62
C PRO A 102 -20.01 -14.15 -10.06
N THR A 103 -19.80 -12.89 -10.44
CA THR A 103 -20.30 -12.34 -11.70
C THR A 103 -19.19 -11.57 -12.40
N LEU A 104 -19.09 -11.77 -13.71
CA LEU A 104 -18.28 -10.97 -14.61
C LEU A 104 -19.19 -10.25 -15.59
N VAL A 105 -18.82 -9.03 -15.98
CA VAL A 105 -19.55 -8.20 -16.95
C VAL A 105 -18.62 -7.92 -18.12
N TYR A 106 -19.03 -8.31 -19.32
CA TYR A 106 -18.32 -8.07 -20.57
C TYR A 106 -19.33 -7.99 -21.74
N PRO A 107 -19.22 -6.98 -22.63
CA PRO A 107 -18.45 -5.76 -22.45
C PRO A 107 -19.07 -4.94 -21.30
N VAL A 108 -18.27 -4.10 -20.64
CA VAL A 108 -18.80 -3.25 -19.57
C VAL A 108 -19.68 -2.15 -20.18
N PRO A 109 -20.95 -1.99 -19.77
CA PRO A 109 -21.80 -0.93 -20.32
C PRO A 109 -21.18 0.46 -20.18
N GLY A 110 -21.18 1.23 -21.27
CA GLY A 110 -20.55 2.55 -21.33
C GLY A 110 -19.04 2.53 -21.56
N GLN A 111 -18.44 1.35 -21.74
CA GLN A 111 -17.02 1.18 -22.05
C GLN A 111 -16.81 0.64 -23.48
N GLU A 112 -15.55 0.47 -23.86
CA GLU A 112 -15.17 -0.05 -25.16
C GLU A 112 -15.85 -1.38 -25.49
N GLY A 113 -16.33 -1.51 -26.73
CA GLY A 113 -17.04 -2.69 -27.21
C GLY A 113 -18.49 -2.84 -26.73
N SER A 114 -19.01 -1.93 -25.88
CA SER A 114 -20.38 -2.05 -25.33
C SER A 114 -21.50 -1.46 -26.20
N HIS A 115 -21.17 -0.59 -27.15
CA HIS A 115 -22.14 -0.13 -28.15
C HIS A 115 -22.28 -1.17 -29.25
N LEU A 116 -23.44 -1.82 -29.32
CA LEU A 116 -23.72 -2.92 -30.23
C LEU A 116 -24.92 -2.60 -31.13
N ASP A 117 -24.80 -2.93 -32.41
CA ASP A 117 -25.92 -2.88 -33.35
C ASP A 117 -26.88 -4.06 -33.11
N ALA A 118 -28.14 -3.90 -33.53
CA ALA A 118 -29.13 -4.97 -33.44
C ALA A 118 -28.66 -6.22 -34.21
N GLY A 119 -28.57 -7.36 -33.53
CA GLY A 119 -28.06 -8.61 -34.09
C GLY A 119 -26.54 -8.78 -34.06
N GLN A 120 -25.78 -7.76 -33.63
CA GLN A 120 -24.35 -7.89 -33.40
C GLN A 120 -24.11 -8.86 -32.25
N THR A 121 -23.22 -9.84 -32.47
CA THR A 121 -22.86 -10.84 -31.46
C THR A 121 -21.58 -10.43 -30.75
N VAL A 122 -21.55 -10.60 -29.43
CA VAL A 122 -20.32 -10.52 -28.64
C VAL A 122 -19.99 -11.90 -28.09
N THR A 123 -18.71 -12.26 -28.15
CA THR A 123 -18.21 -13.52 -27.58
C THR A 123 -17.23 -13.23 -26.46
N ALA A 124 -17.50 -13.81 -25.29
CA ALA A 124 -16.59 -13.81 -24.15
C ALA A 124 -16.28 -15.24 -23.73
N SER A 125 -15.10 -15.46 -23.14
CA SER A 125 -14.77 -16.71 -22.48
C SER A 125 -14.36 -16.46 -21.05
N TYR A 126 -14.84 -17.32 -20.17
CA TYR A 126 -14.59 -17.28 -18.74
C TYR A 126 -14.50 -18.72 -18.23
N ARG A 127 -13.95 -18.87 -17.03
CA ARG A 127 -13.89 -20.14 -16.31
C ARG A 127 -14.71 -20.05 -15.04
N TYR A 128 -15.49 -21.09 -14.78
CA TYR A 128 -16.00 -21.32 -13.43
C TYR A 128 -15.04 -22.24 -12.69
N ILE A 129 -14.60 -21.79 -11.52
CA ILE A 129 -13.83 -22.62 -10.59
C ILE A 129 -14.79 -23.00 -9.47
N VAL A 130 -14.92 -24.29 -9.20
CA VAL A 130 -15.65 -24.80 -8.04
C VAL A 130 -14.70 -25.73 -7.30
N SER A 131 -14.41 -25.43 -6.04
CA SER A 131 -13.44 -26.20 -5.27
C SER A 131 -13.84 -26.30 -3.79
N PRO A 132 -13.65 -27.47 -3.15
CA PRO A 132 -13.57 -27.55 -1.69
C PRO A 132 -12.26 -26.89 -1.28
N GLY A 133 -12.33 -25.69 -0.71
CA GLY A 133 -11.13 -24.92 -0.39
C GLY A 133 -11.44 -23.47 -0.11
N SER A 134 -10.41 -22.73 0.31
CA SER A 134 -10.53 -21.33 0.67
C SER A 134 -10.35 -20.41 -0.54
N TRP A 135 -10.93 -19.21 -0.47
CA TRP A 135 -10.77 -18.20 -1.52
C TRP A 135 -9.29 -17.85 -1.76
N GLU A 136 -8.43 -17.95 -0.74
CA GLU A 136 -6.99 -17.69 -0.84
C GLU A 136 -6.32 -18.65 -1.83
N GLN A 137 -6.73 -19.92 -1.82
CA GLN A 137 -6.19 -20.91 -2.75
C GLN A 137 -6.63 -20.60 -4.19
N ILE A 138 -7.89 -20.21 -4.40
CA ILE A 138 -8.39 -19.80 -5.72
C ILE A 138 -7.63 -18.57 -6.20
N ALA A 139 -7.49 -17.54 -5.37
CA ALA A 139 -6.76 -16.32 -5.71
C ALA A 139 -5.31 -16.63 -6.11
N ALA A 140 -4.59 -17.40 -5.29
CA ALA A 140 -3.21 -17.80 -5.61
C ALA A 140 -3.12 -18.64 -6.90
N THR A 141 -4.09 -19.54 -7.12
CA THR A 141 -4.16 -20.35 -8.35
C THR A 141 -4.36 -19.46 -9.56
N THR A 142 -5.35 -18.56 -9.54
CA THR A 142 -5.65 -17.59 -10.60
C THR A 142 -4.41 -16.81 -11.04
N MET A 143 -3.62 -16.30 -10.09
CA MET A 143 -2.37 -15.58 -10.39
C MET A 143 -1.33 -16.46 -11.08
N THR A 144 -1.26 -17.74 -10.73
CA THR A 144 -0.29 -18.69 -11.32
C THR A 144 -0.77 -19.32 -12.63
N ASP A 145 -2.07 -19.56 -12.79
CA ASP A 145 -2.74 -20.18 -13.92
C ASP A 145 -4.23 -19.79 -13.84
N PRO A 146 -4.78 -19.02 -14.80
CA PRO A 146 -4.27 -18.81 -16.17
C PRO A 146 -3.45 -17.54 -16.40
N TYR A 147 -3.41 -16.58 -15.47
CA TYR A 147 -2.71 -15.31 -15.73
C TYR A 147 -1.20 -15.46 -15.84
N GLY A 148 -0.63 -16.40 -15.08
CA GLY A 148 0.72 -16.88 -15.30
C GLY A 148 1.81 -15.89 -14.90
N VAL A 149 1.83 -15.42 -13.65
CA VAL A 149 2.92 -14.59 -13.09
C VAL A 149 4.33 -15.13 -13.43
N ARG A 150 4.49 -16.46 -13.51
CA ARG A 150 5.76 -17.09 -13.90
C ARG A 150 6.22 -16.78 -15.32
N ARG A 151 5.28 -16.51 -16.23
CA ARG A 151 5.60 -16.08 -17.60
C ARG A 151 6.30 -14.73 -17.60
N TYR A 152 5.87 -13.79 -16.76
CA TYR A 152 6.62 -12.55 -16.54
C TYR A 152 8.04 -12.84 -16.07
N LEU A 153 8.21 -13.70 -15.06
CA LEU A 153 9.55 -14.04 -14.53
C LEU A 153 10.48 -14.70 -15.55
N GLN A 154 9.93 -15.42 -16.53
CA GLN A 154 10.69 -15.99 -17.65
C GLN A 154 11.14 -14.92 -18.65
N LEU A 155 10.39 -13.83 -18.80
CA LEU A 155 10.70 -12.71 -19.69
C LEU A 155 11.59 -11.66 -19.01
N ALA A 156 11.33 -11.34 -17.74
CA ALA A 156 11.98 -10.26 -17.01
C ALA A 156 13.51 -10.42 -16.98
N ARG A 157 14.20 -9.41 -17.51
CA ARG A 157 15.66 -9.26 -17.46
C ARG A 157 15.97 -7.92 -16.83
N ALA A 158 16.92 -7.91 -15.92
CA ALA A 158 17.49 -6.66 -15.42
C ALA A 158 18.56 -6.22 -16.42
N GLU A 159 18.41 -5.03 -16.97
CA GLU A 159 19.44 -4.41 -17.82
C GLU A 159 20.50 -3.74 -16.96
N ASP A 160 20.10 -3.29 -15.79
CA ASP A 160 20.98 -2.71 -14.79
C ASP A 160 20.96 -3.52 -13.49
N SER A 161 22.14 -3.69 -12.88
CA SER A 161 22.22 -4.38 -11.59
C SER A 161 21.75 -3.45 -10.46
N LEU A 162 21.11 -4.00 -9.44
CA LEU A 162 20.66 -3.21 -8.29
C LEU A 162 21.83 -2.46 -7.61
N SER A 163 23.02 -3.08 -7.55
CA SER A 163 24.21 -2.43 -7.00
C SER A 163 24.67 -1.24 -7.84
N HIS A 164 24.76 -1.39 -9.17
CA HIS A 164 25.12 -0.27 -10.04
C HIS A 164 24.08 0.86 -9.96
N ARG A 165 22.80 0.51 -9.86
CA ARG A 165 21.72 1.47 -9.64
C ARG A 165 21.84 2.22 -8.31
N ILE A 166 22.16 1.53 -7.21
CA ILE A 166 22.40 2.16 -5.90
C ILE A 166 23.58 3.15 -5.98
N HIS A 167 24.66 2.81 -6.70
CA HIS A 167 25.77 3.75 -6.90
C HIS A 167 25.34 5.00 -7.68
N ARG A 168 24.55 4.86 -8.76
CA ARG A 168 24.02 6.06 -9.46
C ARG A 168 23.11 6.91 -8.59
N MET A 169 22.25 6.28 -7.78
CA MET A 169 21.44 7.02 -6.80
C MET A 169 22.33 7.77 -5.83
N HIS A 170 23.36 7.12 -5.28
CA HIS A 170 24.35 7.75 -4.41
C HIS A 170 25.01 8.95 -5.08
N ASP A 171 25.57 8.75 -6.27
CA ASP A 171 26.30 9.77 -7.03
C ASP A 171 25.38 10.96 -7.33
N PHE A 172 24.14 10.69 -7.73
CA PHE A 172 23.16 11.74 -7.98
C PHE A 172 22.78 12.50 -6.71
N ILE A 173 22.47 11.78 -5.61
CA ILE A 173 22.02 12.46 -4.42
C ILE A 173 23.09 13.44 -3.96
N VAL A 174 24.39 13.13 -4.00
CA VAL A 174 25.44 14.05 -3.51
C VAL A 174 25.71 15.28 -4.41
N LEU A 175 25.07 15.37 -5.59
CA LEU A 175 25.19 16.52 -6.48
C LEU A 175 24.27 17.69 -6.08
N PRO A 176 24.58 18.92 -6.51
CA PRO A 176 23.67 20.08 -6.41
C PRO A 176 22.29 19.84 -7.04
N ASP A 177 22.21 18.97 -8.04
CA ASP A 177 20.99 18.68 -8.81
C ASP A 177 19.97 17.82 -8.05
N SER A 178 20.34 17.29 -6.88
CA SER A 178 19.49 16.50 -5.99
C SER A 178 18.33 17.27 -5.35
N LYS A 179 18.13 18.55 -5.70
CA LYS A 179 17.11 19.47 -5.18
C LYS A 179 17.13 19.61 -3.64
N TRP A 180 18.24 19.22 -3.02
CA TRP A 180 18.45 19.37 -1.59
C TRP A 180 18.45 20.85 -1.20
N HIS A 181 17.66 21.20 -0.19
CA HIS A 181 17.63 22.55 0.36
C HIS A 181 17.52 22.53 1.88
N THR A 182 18.00 23.62 2.47
CA THR A 182 17.93 23.86 3.91
C THR A 182 17.20 25.16 4.20
N TRP A 183 16.52 25.21 5.35
CA TRP A 183 15.82 26.41 5.80
C TRP A 183 15.82 26.50 7.33
N GLU A 184 15.64 27.72 7.83
CA GLU A 184 15.55 27.97 9.27
C GLU A 184 14.11 27.80 9.77
N TYR A 185 13.95 27.08 10.89
CA TYR A 185 12.69 26.92 11.58
C TYR A 185 12.93 26.81 13.08
N GLN A 186 12.34 27.73 13.87
CA GLN A 186 12.43 27.74 15.34
C GLN A 186 13.86 27.60 15.88
N GLY A 187 14.83 28.25 15.25
CA GLY A 187 16.25 28.22 15.65
C GLY A 187 16.99 26.93 15.30
N LYS A 188 16.45 26.11 14.39
CA LYS A 188 17.11 24.95 13.80
C LYS A 188 17.15 25.10 12.29
N THR A 189 18.26 24.71 11.69
CA THR A 189 18.35 24.46 10.24
C THR A 189 17.76 23.09 9.95
N LEU A 190 16.71 23.04 9.14
CA LEU A 190 16.08 21.81 8.64
C LEU A 190 16.56 21.54 7.21
N GLY A 191 16.37 20.32 6.71
CA GLY A 191 16.75 19.98 5.33
C GLY A 191 15.99 18.78 4.76
N ALA A 192 15.64 18.89 3.47
CA ALA A 192 14.95 17.88 2.67
C ALA A 192 15.05 18.23 1.16
N GLU A 193 14.59 17.34 0.28
CA GLU A 193 14.44 17.61 -1.17
C GLU A 193 13.21 18.48 -1.49
N SER A 194 12.19 18.43 -0.62
CA SER A 194 10.92 19.17 -0.72
C SER A 194 10.40 19.44 0.70
N GLY A 195 9.08 19.52 0.88
CA GLY A 195 8.47 19.67 2.20
C GLY A 195 8.65 18.48 3.16
N LYS A 196 9.30 17.36 2.75
CA LYS A 196 9.42 16.13 3.55
C LYS A 196 10.64 15.29 3.15
N PRO A 197 11.40 14.71 4.11
CA PRO A 197 12.29 13.58 3.86
C PRO A 197 11.48 12.27 3.92
N SER A 198 11.31 11.59 2.78
CA SER A 198 10.37 10.47 2.64
C SER A 198 10.83 9.16 3.27
N ASP A 199 12.12 8.80 3.18
CA ASP A 199 12.66 7.53 3.68
C ASP A 199 13.91 7.73 4.56
N VAL A 200 13.71 8.17 5.80
CA VAL A 200 14.82 8.50 6.73
C VAL A 200 15.73 7.31 7.01
N GLY A 201 15.17 6.10 7.18
CA GLY A 201 15.99 4.90 7.39
C GLY A 201 16.94 4.63 6.22
N ALA A 202 16.50 4.86 4.98
CA ALA A 202 17.32 4.65 3.80
C ALA A 202 18.49 5.64 3.71
N MET A 203 18.32 6.87 4.21
CA MET A 203 19.40 7.86 4.24
C MET A 203 20.56 7.42 5.16
N TRP A 204 20.24 6.91 6.36
CA TRP A 204 21.25 6.38 7.28
C TRP A 204 21.87 5.09 6.77
N MET A 205 21.09 4.21 6.13
CA MET A 205 21.63 3.03 5.47
C MET A 205 22.61 3.40 4.36
N MET A 206 22.27 4.38 3.51
CA MET A 206 23.15 4.86 2.45
C MET A 206 24.45 5.43 3.03
N ALA A 207 24.35 6.32 4.04
CA ALA A 207 25.52 6.86 4.73
C ALA A 207 26.42 5.75 5.30
N LYS A 208 25.82 4.71 5.90
CA LYS A 208 26.58 3.60 6.46
C LYS A 208 27.25 2.72 5.39
N LEU A 209 26.64 2.61 4.22
CA LEU A 209 27.16 1.83 3.09
C LEU A 209 28.30 2.56 2.36
N THR A 210 28.27 3.89 2.31
CA THR A 210 29.20 4.67 1.47
C THR A 210 30.24 5.48 2.24
N ASP A 211 30.00 5.77 3.53
CA ASP A 211 30.83 6.66 4.35
C ASP A 211 31.02 8.06 3.72
N ASP A 212 30.03 8.50 2.94
CA ASP A 212 30.11 9.75 2.18
C ASP A 212 29.95 10.97 3.09
N PRO A 213 30.92 11.91 3.09
CA PRO A 213 30.93 13.05 3.99
C PRO A 213 29.84 14.08 3.69
N ILE A 214 29.35 14.19 2.45
CA ILE A 214 28.23 15.09 2.10
C ILE A 214 26.96 14.55 2.73
N ILE A 215 26.71 13.24 2.66
CA ILE A 215 25.54 12.66 3.33
C ILE A 215 25.65 12.85 4.84
N ILE A 216 26.79 12.44 5.43
CA ILE A 216 26.99 12.41 6.88
C ILE A 216 26.98 13.81 7.50
N ASN A 217 27.69 14.78 6.91
CA ASN A 217 27.88 16.09 7.53
C ASN A 217 26.88 17.14 7.02
N ASP A 218 26.47 17.05 5.75
CA ASP A 218 25.71 18.12 5.10
C ASP A 218 24.22 17.76 4.89
N ARG A 219 23.78 16.56 5.32
CA ARG A 219 22.37 16.13 5.17
C ARG A 219 21.76 15.55 6.44
N LEU A 220 22.36 14.48 6.97
CA LEU A 220 21.78 13.77 8.12
C LEU A 220 21.49 14.69 9.33
N PRO A 221 22.36 15.67 9.69
CA PRO A 221 22.08 16.58 10.80
C PRO A 221 20.82 17.43 10.58
N TYR A 222 20.54 17.83 9.33
CA TYR A 222 19.37 18.62 9.00
C TYR A 222 18.09 17.79 8.91
N VAL A 223 18.17 16.51 8.49
CA VAL A 223 17.05 15.56 8.58
C VAL A 223 16.72 15.24 10.03
N ARG A 224 17.75 15.04 10.87
CA ARG A 224 17.60 14.89 12.32
C ARG A 224 16.84 16.09 12.90
N ASN A 225 17.27 17.31 12.57
CA ASN A 225 16.58 18.52 13.00
C ASN A 225 15.13 18.59 12.49
N TYR A 226 14.88 18.17 11.24
CA TYR A 226 13.54 18.09 10.69
C TYR A 226 12.65 17.19 11.55
N LYS A 227 13.13 16.00 11.94
CA LYS A 227 12.36 15.08 12.79
C LYS A 227 12.13 15.60 14.21
N LEU A 228 13.07 16.36 14.76
CA LEU A 228 12.86 17.07 16.02
C LEU A 228 11.78 18.15 15.90
N ALA A 229 11.77 18.91 14.80
CA ALA A 229 10.81 19.99 14.57
C ALA A 229 9.41 19.48 14.20
N GLN A 230 9.32 18.30 13.60
CA GLN A 230 8.05 17.66 13.20
C GLN A 230 7.19 17.24 14.40
N GLN A 231 7.76 17.19 15.60
CA GLN A 231 7.06 16.80 16.83
C GLN A 231 6.64 18.02 17.66
N GLU A 232 5.42 17.98 18.21
CA GLU A 232 4.98 18.97 19.19
C GLU A 232 5.83 18.88 20.46
N SER A 233 6.53 19.97 20.76
CA SER A 233 7.46 20.06 21.89
C SER A 233 6.89 20.80 23.09
N THR A 234 5.78 21.52 22.91
CA THR A 234 5.12 22.31 23.96
C THR A 234 4.10 21.49 24.73
N SER A 235 3.80 21.93 25.95
CA SER A 235 2.70 21.38 26.73
C SER A 235 1.37 21.79 26.08
N GLY A 236 0.59 20.81 25.61
CA GLY A 236 -0.68 21.06 24.94
C GLY A 236 -1.40 19.76 24.58
N PRO A 237 -2.57 19.86 23.93
CA PRO A 237 -3.38 18.70 23.57
C PRO A 237 -2.64 17.71 22.66
N PHE A 238 -1.65 18.19 21.90
CA PHE A 238 -0.82 17.38 21.00
C PHE A 238 0.61 17.18 21.50
N GLY A 239 0.95 17.56 22.74
CA GLY A 239 2.31 17.41 23.29
C GLY A 239 2.89 16.02 23.06
N GLY A 240 4.02 15.93 22.33
CA GLY A 240 4.67 14.69 21.95
C GLY A 240 4.21 14.05 20.63
N ALA A 241 3.14 14.51 20.00
CA ALA A 241 2.64 13.94 18.75
C ALA A 241 3.42 14.45 17.52
N ALA A 242 3.38 13.71 16.42
CA ALA A 242 3.73 14.26 15.11
C ALA A 242 2.70 15.32 14.70
N LEU A 243 3.17 16.50 14.31
CA LEU A 243 2.29 17.61 13.93
C LEU A 243 1.72 17.44 12.53
N GLY A 244 2.34 16.66 11.66
CA GLY A 244 1.92 16.47 10.28
C GLY A 244 2.99 15.71 9.51
N GLU A 245 2.72 15.41 8.25
CA GLU A 245 3.62 14.61 7.42
C GLU A 245 4.57 15.49 6.62
N TYR A 246 4.09 16.69 6.23
CA TYR A 246 4.77 17.62 5.35
C TYR A 246 4.97 18.97 6.04
N PHE A 247 6.04 19.66 5.67
CA PHE A 247 6.31 21.04 6.02
C PHE A 247 5.86 21.95 4.88
N LYS A 248 5.00 22.92 5.17
CA LYS A 248 4.46 23.90 4.21
C LYS A 248 4.07 25.18 4.95
N ASP A 249 4.31 26.34 4.34
CA ASP A 249 3.92 27.65 4.87
C ASP A 249 4.32 27.87 6.34
N ASN A 250 5.55 27.47 6.68
CA ASN A 250 6.13 27.57 8.03
C ASN A 250 5.39 26.73 9.10
N ALA A 251 4.74 25.64 8.70
CA ALA A 251 4.03 24.72 9.59
C ALA A 251 4.15 23.26 9.12
N PHE A 252 3.99 22.33 10.06
CA PHE A 252 3.77 20.91 9.76
C PHE A 252 2.28 20.64 9.62
N VAL A 253 1.89 20.04 8.50
CA VAL A 253 0.48 19.88 8.10
C VAL A 253 0.22 18.44 7.61
N SER A 254 -1.06 18.03 7.62
CA SER A 254 -1.46 16.76 6.99
C SER A 254 -1.33 16.82 5.47
N GLU A 255 -1.35 15.67 4.81
CA GLU A 255 -1.18 15.58 3.36
C GLU A 255 -2.34 16.23 2.59
N ILE A 256 -3.59 16.14 3.08
CA ILE A 256 -4.74 16.90 2.57
C ILE A 256 -4.41 18.39 2.41
N VAL A 257 -3.84 19.03 3.44
CA VAL A 257 -3.51 20.46 3.40
C VAL A 257 -2.35 20.74 2.46
N TRP A 258 -1.32 19.86 2.51
CA TRP A 258 -0.16 19.97 1.63
C TRP A 258 -0.58 19.92 0.15
N ALA A 259 -1.40 18.94 -0.21
CA ALA A 259 -1.96 18.72 -1.55
C ALA A 259 -3.05 19.74 -1.95
N GLY A 260 -3.36 20.73 -1.09
CA GLY A 260 -4.35 21.76 -1.38
C GLY A 260 -5.78 21.23 -1.49
N ARG A 261 -6.06 20.08 -0.87
CA ARG A 261 -7.40 19.49 -0.83
C ARG A 261 -8.27 20.23 0.19
N SER A 262 -9.57 20.27 -0.05
CA SER A 262 -10.52 20.85 0.91
C SER A 262 -10.62 19.95 2.14
N GLY A 263 -10.41 20.53 3.32
CA GLY A 263 -10.55 19.80 4.58
C GLY A 263 -9.89 20.53 5.74
N LYS A 264 -10.36 20.24 6.96
CA LYS A 264 -9.67 20.68 8.17
C LYS A 264 -8.41 19.85 8.38
N ASP A 265 -7.30 20.52 8.68
CA ASP A 265 -6.07 19.90 9.15
C ASP A 265 -6.30 19.14 10.45
N TYR A 266 -5.50 18.11 10.69
CA TYR A 266 -5.67 17.22 11.82
C TYR A 266 -4.36 16.55 12.22
N VAL A 267 -4.35 16.04 13.45
CA VAL A 267 -3.26 15.22 13.99
C VAL A 267 -3.77 13.79 14.16
N SER A 268 -2.94 12.80 13.85
CA SER A 268 -3.31 11.39 13.93
C SER A 268 -2.34 10.56 14.77
N PRO A 269 -2.84 9.58 15.54
CA PRO A 269 -2.00 8.53 16.11
C PRO A 269 -1.10 7.83 15.08
N ILE A 270 -1.55 7.63 13.83
CA ILE A 270 -0.73 6.98 12.80
C ILE A 270 0.45 7.86 12.36
N PHE A 271 0.27 9.19 12.34
CA PHE A 271 1.35 10.13 12.03
C PHE A 271 2.46 10.02 13.09
N THR A 272 2.07 9.93 14.36
CA THR A 272 3.03 9.72 15.46
C THR A 272 3.75 8.38 15.30
N THR A 273 3.04 7.34 14.88
CA THR A 273 3.64 6.01 14.62
C THR A 273 4.71 6.05 13.54
N PHE A 274 4.43 6.64 12.37
CA PHE A 274 5.41 6.68 11.27
C PHE A 274 6.47 7.76 11.46
N TYR A 275 6.03 9.02 11.56
CA TYR A 275 6.91 10.18 11.41
C TYR A 275 7.68 10.55 12.67
N THR A 276 7.36 9.93 13.81
CA THR A 276 8.17 10.04 15.02
C THR A 276 8.69 8.69 15.46
N LEU A 277 7.84 7.73 15.83
CA LEU A 277 8.30 6.50 16.46
C LEU A 277 9.11 5.59 15.53
N ALA A 278 8.67 5.39 14.28
CA ALA A 278 9.40 4.59 13.30
C ALA A 278 10.62 5.34 12.75
N ASP A 279 10.47 6.59 12.29
CA ASP A 279 11.57 7.37 11.71
C ASP A 279 12.68 7.67 12.72
N VAL A 280 12.35 8.16 13.92
CA VAL A 280 13.34 8.41 14.98
C VAL A 280 13.90 7.09 15.49
N GLY A 281 13.08 6.04 15.55
CA GLY A 281 13.56 4.69 15.88
C GLY A 281 14.63 4.22 14.90
N ASN A 282 14.43 4.43 13.60
CA ASN A 282 15.43 4.11 12.57
C ASN A 282 16.71 4.92 12.72
N ILE A 283 16.64 6.23 12.99
CA ILE A 283 17.85 7.04 13.26
C ILE A 283 18.62 6.45 14.44
N LEU A 284 17.92 6.13 15.53
CA LEU A 284 18.52 5.60 16.76
C LEU A 284 19.09 4.16 16.64
N LEU A 285 18.80 3.43 15.55
CA LEU A 285 19.50 2.18 15.22
C LEU A 285 20.98 2.43 14.86
N PHE A 286 21.27 3.58 14.26
CA PHE A 286 22.62 3.96 13.83
C PHE A 286 23.27 4.94 14.81
N ASP A 287 22.50 5.91 15.32
CA ASP A 287 22.97 6.96 16.21
C ASP A 287 22.45 6.75 17.63
N SER A 288 22.81 5.61 18.21
CA SER A 288 22.22 5.15 19.46
C SER A 288 22.50 6.05 20.67
N ASP A 289 23.45 6.99 20.60
CA ASP A 289 23.80 7.88 21.73
C ASP A 289 23.05 9.22 21.71
N ASP A 290 22.14 9.44 20.76
CA ASP A 290 21.37 10.66 20.67
C ASP A 290 20.31 10.78 21.79
N VAL A 291 20.69 11.49 22.85
CA VAL A 291 19.85 11.68 24.04
C VAL A 291 18.60 12.52 23.75
N GLU A 292 18.68 13.50 22.84
CA GLU A 292 17.55 14.37 22.50
C GLU A 292 16.49 13.56 21.75
N LEU A 293 16.90 12.79 20.72
CA LEU A 293 15.99 11.92 19.98
C LEU A 293 15.39 10.82 20.86
N LYS A 294 16.15 10.21 21.77
CA LYS A 294 15.59 9.25 22.75
C LYS A 294 14.51 9.88 23.63
N THR A 295 14.74 11.13 24.06
CA THR A 295 13.77 11.88 24.88
C THR A 295 12.50 12.17 24.08
N ARG A 296 12.65 12.58 22.82
CA ARG A 296 11.57 12.86 21.88
C ARG A 296 10.76 11.62 21.53
N LEU A 297 11.43 10.49 21.28
CA LEU A 297 10.80 9.21 21.05
C LEU A 297 9.99 8.72 22.27
N ARG A 298 10.50 8.91 23.49
CA ARG A 298 9.74 8.63 24.71
C ARG A 298 8.48 9.49 24.82
N ALA A 299 8.59 10.80 24.57
CA ALA A 299 7.44 11.71 24.58
C ALA A 299 6.38 11.30 23.54
N ALA A 300 6.79 10.89 22.34
CA ALA A 300 5.89 10.35 21.32
C ALA A 300 5.20 9.05 21.75
N ALA A 301 5.95 8.15 22.39
CA ALA A 301 5.41 6.88 22.83
C ALA A 301 4.41 7.04 23.98
N ASP A 302 4.70 7.95 24.91
CA ASP A 302 3.79 8.31 26.01
C ASP A 302 2.55 9.03 25.49
N LYS A 303 2.71 9.90 24.48
CA LYS A 303 1.57 10.54 23.80
C LYS A 303 0.70 9.52 23.09
N LEU A 304 1.28 8.60 22.32
CA LEU A 304 0.55 7.53 21.66
C LEU A 304 -0.20 6.66 22.69
N ALA A 305 0.43 6.36 23.83
CA ALA A 305 -0.21 5.61 24.92
C ALA A 305 -1.41 6.35 25.51
N SER A 306 -1.39 7.68 25.58
CA SER A 306 -2.53 8.48 26.06
C SER A 306 -3.75 8.45 25.12
N TRP A 307 -3.55 8.11 23.84
CA TRP A 307 -4.62 7.95 22.85
C TRP A 307 -5.10 6.51 22.68
N GLN A 308 -4.38 5.53 23.24
CA GLN A 308 -4.82 4.14 23.17
C GLN A 308 -6.01 3.95 24.13
N HIS A 309 -7.15 3.57 23.57
CA HIS A 309 -8.34 3.20 24.34
C HIS A 309 -8.08 1.93 25.17
N ALA A 310 -8.90 1.71 26.20
CA ALA A 310 -8.72 0.57 27.12
C ALA A 310 -8.76 -0.80 26.42
N ASP A 311 -9.51 -0.93 25.33
CA ASP A 311 -9.60 -2.14 24.51
C ASP A 311 -8.44 -2.32 23.53
N GLY A 312 -7.52 -1.34 23.44
CA GLY A 312 -6.37 -1.33 22.54
C GLY A 312 -6.57 -0.53 21.26
N SER A 313 -7.78 -0.04 20.98
CA SER A 313 -8.10 0.74 19.77
C SER A 313 -7.60 2.19 19.83
N PHE A 314 -7.74 2.88 18.70
CA PHE A 314 -7.43 4.30 18.54
C PHE A 314 -8.53 5.00 17.74
N ASP A 315 -8.64 6.31 17.91
CA ASP A 315 -9.36 7.17 16.98
C ASP A 315 -8.49 7.45 15.74
N VAL A 316 -9.13 7.66 14.58
CA VAL A 316 -8.39 7.86 13.32
C VAL A 316 -7.61 9.17 13.31
N GLY A 317 -8.12 10.22 13.95
CA GLY A 317 -7.46 11.52 14.03
C GLY A 317 -8.34 12.60 14.69
N TYR A 318 -7.70 13.69 15.09
CA TYR A 318 -8.29 14.79 15.85
C TYR A 318 -8.08 16.11 15.10
N VAL A 319 -9.15 16.89 14.91
CA VAL A 319 -9.09 18.18 14.20
C VAL A 319 -8.14 19.13 14.94
N ARG A 320 -7.19 19.75 14.21
CA ARG A 320 -6.12 20.55 14.83
C ARG A 320 -6.67 21.72 15.65
N ASP A 321 -7.59 22.48 15.09
CA ASP A 321 -8.18 23.66 15.75
C ASP A 321 -9.28 23.31 16.76
N SER A 322 -9.66 22.03 16.86
CA SER A 322 -10.62 21.53 17.84
C SER A 322 -10.20 20.13 18.31
N PRO A 323 -9.18 20.03 19.20
CA PRO A 323 -8.50 18.77 19.51
C PRO A 323 -9.35 17.66 20.13
N THR A 324 -10.57 17.97 20.58
CA THR A 324 -11.55 17.01 21.08
C THR A 324 -12.50 16.48 20.00
N THR A 325 -12.47 17.08 18.80
CA THR A 325 -13.32 16.70 17.67
C THR A 325 -12.62 15.66 16.81
N LEU A 326 -13.25 14.51 16.62
CA LEU A 326 -12.75 13.48 15.71
C LEU A 326 -12.84 13.94 14.25
N LYS A 327 -11.78 13.71 13.48
CA LYS A 327 -11.73 14.01 12.05
C LYS A 327 -12.59 13.04 11.24
N TYR A 328 -12.60 11.75 11.62
CA TYR A 328 -13.34 10.68 10.95
C TYR A 328 -14.19 9.88 11.95
N PRO A 329 -15.26 10.46 12.52
CA PRO A 329 -16.07 9.81 13.56
C PRO A 329 -16.79 8.53 13.07
N GLN A 330 -16.94 8.37 11.76
CA GLN A 330 -17.56 7.20 11.12
C GLN A 330 -16.59 6.03 10.93
N LEU A 331 -15.28 6.26 11.09
CA LEU A 331 -14.24 5.27 10.84
C LEU A 331 -13.65 4.75 12.15
N LYS A 332 -13.24 3.48 12.11
CA LYS A 332 -12.39 2.88 13.14
C LYS A 332 -10.95 2.81 12.62
N ASP A 333 -9.99 2.92 13.52
CA ASP A 333 -8.58 2.86 13.15
C ASP A 333 -8.13 1.42 12.87
N TYR A 334 -8.42 0.93 11.66
CA TYR A 334 -7.96 -0.38 11.18
C TYR A 334 -6.55 -0.34 10.59
N ARG A 335 -5.69 0.55 11.10
CA ARG A 335 -4.25 0.62 10.75
C ARG A 335 -3.42 -0.02 11.84
N ALA A 336 -2.16 -0.33 11.53
CA ALA A 336 -1.21 -0.87 12.50
C ALA A 336 -0.59 0.23 13.39
N THR A 337 -1.39 1.19 13.86
CA THR A 337 -0.98 2.32 14.72
C THR A 337 -0.23 1.85 15.97
N TRP A 338 -0.62 0.69 16.52
CA TRP A 338 0.05 0.09 17.68
C TRP A 338 1.53 -0.26 17.45
N TYR A 339 2.01 -0.34 16.20
CA TYR A 339 3.39 -0.68 15.86
C TYR A 339 4.39 0.35 16.42
N GLY A 340 3.98 1.62 16.59
CA GLY A 340 4.83 2.64 17.20
C GLY A 340 5.31 2.27 18.60
N PHE A 341 4.50 1.52 19.37
CA PHE A 341 4.91 1.01 20.67
C PHE A 341 5.99 -0.06 20.59
N LEU A 342 6.02 -0.86 19.52
CA LEU A 342 7.06 -1.86 19.33
C LEU A 342 8.40 -1.18 19.00
N CYS A 343 8.38 -0.14 18.16
CA CYS A 343 9.55 0.73 17.94
C CYS A 343 10.03 1.33 19.28
N ALA A 344 9.12 1.90 20.07
CA ALA A 344 9.44 2.46 21.38
C ALA A 344 10.04 1.43 22.34
N HIS A 345 9.48 0.22 22.40
CA HIS A 345 10.00 -0.86 23.24
C HIS A 345 11.42 -1.27 22.83
N ARG A 346 11.68 -1.46 21.54
CA ARG A 346 13.01 -1.85 21.03
C ARG A 346 14.09 -0.82 21.36
N VAL A 347 13.75 0.46 21.28
CA VAL A 347 14.72 1.55 21.54
C VAL A 347 14.87 1.87 23.03
N LEU A 348 13.77 1.91 23.78
CA LEU A 348 13.75 2.38 25.17
C LEU A 348 13.83 1.26 26.22
N GLY A 349 13.57 0.01 25.83
CA GLY A 349 13.57 -1.15 26.73
C GLY A 349 12.40 -1.22 27.73
N ASP A 350 11.50 -0.23 27.75
CA ASP A 350 10.40 -0.20 28.71
C ASP A 350 9.29 -1.19 28.32
N SER A 351 8.97 -2.09 29.25
CA SER A 351 7.93 -3.12 29.09
C SER A 351 6.52 -2.57 28.93
N LYS A 352 6.24 -1.32 29.37
CA LYS A 352 4.91 -0.71 29.24
C LYS A 352 4.50 -0.55 27.77
N TYR A 353 5.47 -0.25 26.89
CA TYR A 353 5.21 -0.13 25.46
C TYR A 353 4.95 -1.49 24.83
N LEU A 354 5.69 -2.54 25.21
CA LEU A 354 5.38 -3.89 24.73
C LEU A 354 3.97 -4.34 25.12
N LYS A 355 3.53 -4.03 26.36
CA LYS A 355 2.15 -4.31 26.80
C LYS A 355 1.11 -3.53 25.96
N ALA A 356 1.40 -2.26 25.65
CA ALA A 356 0.54 -1.44 24.79
C ALA A 356 0.48 -1.96 23.34
N ALA A 357 1.63 -2.36 22.78
CA ALA A 357 1.73 -3.00 21.47
C ALA A 357 0.85 -4.25 21.39
N ARG A 358 0.94 -5.14 22.41
CA ARG A 358 0.14 -6.37 22.49
C ARG A 358 -1.36 -6.08 22.54
N ARG A 359 -1.81 -5.13 23.36
CA ARG A 359 -3.24 -4.74 23.40
C ARG A 359 -3.73 -4.24 22.04
N GLY A 360 -2.97 -3.35 21.40
CA GLY A 360 -3.36 -2.79 20.11
C GLY A 360 -3.33 -3.83 18.99
N ALA A 361 -2.34 -4.73 18.99
CA ALA A 361 -2.28 -5.84 18.04
C ALA A 361 -3.43 -6.83 18.24
N ASP A 362 -3.79 -7.14 19.49
CA ASP A 362 -4.91 -8.04 19.80
C ASP A 362 -6.24 -7.45 19.30
N TRP A 363 -6.46 -6.15 19.53
CA TRP A 363 -7.62 -5.44 18.98
C TRP A 363 -7.61 -5.43 17.45
N PHE A 364 -6.46 -5.12 16.83
CA PHE A 364 -6.29 -5.09 15.38
C PHE A 364 -6.58 -6.46 14.75
N ILE A 365 -6.13 -7.55 15.37
CA ILE A 365 -6.42 -8.91 14.91
C ILE A 365 -7.92 -9.19 14.94
N ALA A 366 -8.57 -8.89 16.07
CA ALA A 366 -9.99 -9.17 16.26
C ALA A 366 -10.90 -8.32 15.35
N ASN A 367 -10.49 -7.10 15.01
CA ASN A 367 -11.36 -6.14 14.34
C ASN A 367 -10.98 -5.84 12.88
N ALA A 368 -9.69 -5.76 12.55
CA ALA A 368 -9.21 -5.52 11.18
C ALA A 368 -8.90 -6.85 10.47
N VAL A 369 -8.04 -7.70 11.05
CA VAL A 369 -7.61 -8.95 10.38
C VAL A 369 -8.77 -9.94 10.22
N ALA A 370 -9.61 -10.11 11.23
CA ALA A 370 -10.74 -11.04 11.18
C ALA A 370 -11.84 -10.61 10.20
N THR A 371 -11.99 -9.31 9.96
CA THR A 371 -13.02 -8.75 9.05
C THR A 371 -12.47 -8.39 7.67
N ARG A 372 -11.15 -8.30 7.55
CA ARG A 372 -10.36 -7.80 6.39
C ARG A 372 -10.64 -6.35 6.02
N ASN A 373 -11.15 -5.58 6.97
CA ASN A 373 -11.25 -4.15 6.83
C ASN A 373 -9.89 -3.55 7.19
N TYR A 374 -9.23 -2.95 6.21
CA TYR A 374 -7.97 -2.21 6.40
C TYR A 374 -8.17 -0.80 5.88
N LEU A 375 -7.81 0.18 6.70
CA LEU A 375 -7.85 1.58 6.35
C LEU A 375 -6.48 2.00 5.81
N GLY A 376 -6.44 2.88 4.81
CA GLY A 376 -5.21 3.45 4.29
C GLY A 376 -4.59 4.49 5.22
N VAL A 377 -3.34 4.83 4.95
CA VAL A 377 -2.54 5.79 5.70
C VAL A 377 -2.45 7.15 5.01
N CYS A 378 -2.68 7.20 3.69
CA CYS A 378 -2.67 8.40 2.86
C CYS A 378 -4.04 9.09 2.85
N ASP A 379 -4.08 10.34 3.31
CA ASP A 379 -5.34 11.07 3.55
C ASP A 379 -5.82 11.86 2.31
N ASP A 380 -4.95 12.07 1.32
CA ASP A 380 -5.21 12.76 0.06
C ASP A 380 -6.26 12.05 -0.82
N THR A 381 -6.43 10.75 -0.59
CA THR A 381 -7.45 9.89 -1.18
C THR A 381 -8.45 9.37 -0.14
N HIS A 382 -8.68 10.11 0.96
CA HIS A 382 -9.65 9.78 2.00
C HIS A 382 -9.36 8.47 2.76
N LEU A 383 -8.10 8.08 2.94
CA LEU A 383 -7.71 6.88 3.71
C LEU A 383 -8.31 5.58 3.14
N VAL A 384 -8.61 5.53 1.85
CA VAL A 384 -9.02 4.28 1.18
C VAL A 384 -7.90 3.26 1.27
N ARG A 385 -8.24 1.97 1.19
CA ARG A 385 -7.25 0.89 1.36
C ARG A 385 -6.06 1.07 0.43
N ASP A 386 -4.86 0.97 0.98
CA ASP A 386 -3.62 1.24 0.26
C ASP A 386 -2.54 0.17 0.45
N PHE A 387 -1.35 0.44 -0.08
CA PHE A 387 -0.19 -0.44 0.01
C PHE A 387 0.26 -0.74 1.45
N ALA A 388 -0.13 0.03 2.46
CA ALA A 388 0.35 -0.11 3.83
C ALA A 388 -0.12 -1.39 4.54
N VAL A 389 -1.07 -2.12 3.96
CA VAL A 389 -1.51 -3.42 4.48
C VAL A 389 -0.35 -4.41 4.63
N ILE A 390 0.67 -4.38 3.76
CA ILE A 390 1.84 -5.26 3.90
C ILE A 390 2.70 -4.88 5.13
N PHE A 391 2.73 -3.61 5.50
CA PHE A 391 3.43 -3.16 6.71
C PHE A 391 2.73 -3.70 7.96
N ALA A 392 1.39 -3.80 7.96
CA ALA A 392 0.66 -4.45 9.05
C ALA A 392 1.01 -5.94 9.17
N ALA A 393 1.19 -6.64 8.05
CA ALA A 393 1.67 -8.03 8.06
C ALA A 393 3.07 -8.13 8.68
N GLN A 394 3.98 -7.23 8.30
CA GLN A 394 5.33 -7.19 8.85
C GLN A 394 5.34 -6.83 10.33
N ALA A 395 4.56 -5.83 10.75
CA ALA A 395 4.45 -5.39 12.14
C ALA A 395 4.03 -6.54 13.08
N LEU A 396 3.10 -7.39 12.63
CA LEU A 396 2.67 -8.58 13.37
C LEU A 396 3.79 -9.63 13.46
N LEU A 397 4.58 -9.80 12.40
CA LEU A 397 5.73 -10.70 12.42
C LEU A 397 6.82 -10.18 13.37
N ASP A 398 7.10 -8.88 13.34
CA ASP A 398 8.03 -8.23 14.25
C ASP A 398 7.60 -8.36 15.72
N LEU A 399 6.29 -8.30 16.00
CA LEU A 399 5.77 -8.52 17.35
C LEU A 399 5.90 -9.99 17.76
N TYR A 400 5.70 -10.93 16.83
CA TYR A 400 5.98 -12.35 17.06
C TYR A 400 7.45 -12.58 17.41
N ASP A 401 8.39 -11.90 16.74
CA ASP A 401 9.82 -12.08 17.03
C ASP A 401 10.20 -11.66 18.45
N VAL A 402 9.49 -10.68 19.02
CA VAL A 402 9.73 -10.21 20.41
C VAL A 402 8.95 -11.03 21.45
N THR A 403 7.75 -11.51 21.12
CA THR A 403 6.84 -12.16 22.10
C THR A 403 6.83 -13.68 22.01
N HIS A 404 7.21 -14.24 20.86
CA HIS A 404 7.06 -15.63 20.46
C HIS A 404 5.62 -16.18 20.51
N GLU A 405 4.61 -15.29 20.53
CA GLU A 405 3.20 -15.69 20.57
C GLU A 405 2.68 -16.05 19.16
N SER A 406 2.41 -17.33 18.93
CA SER A 406 2.04 -17.88 17.62
C SER A 406 0.84 -17.19 16.96
N ARG A 407 -0.08 -16.61 17.74
CA ARG A 407 -1.22 -15.83 17.25
C ARG A 407 -0.79 -14.67 16.35
N TYR A 408 0.31 -13.99 16.66
CA TYR A 408 0.82 -12.87 15.86
C TYR A 408 1.42 -13.37 14.54
N ARG A 409 2.18 -14.48 14.56
CA ARG A 409 2.68 -15.14 13.34
C ARG A 409 1.53 -15.59 12.44
N SER A 410 0.50 -16.22 13.00
CA SER A 410 -0.67 -16.66 12.24
C SER A 410 -1.45 -15.48 11.65
N ALA A 411 -1.62 -14.39 12.41
CA ALA A 411 -2.21 -13.17 11.91
C ALA A 411 -1.35 -12.52 10.80
N ALA A 412 -0.03 -12.46 10.94
CA ALA A 412 0.89 -11.95 9.93
C ALA A 412 0.73 -12.69 8.59
N VAL A 413 0.76 -14.03 8.62
CA VAL A 413 0.53 -14.87 7.42
C VAL A 413 -0.85 -14.62 6.82
N THR A 414 -1.86 -14.44 7.67
CA THR A 414 -3.24 -14.18 7.30
C THR A 414 -3.37 -12.83 6.58
N VAL A 415 -2.65 -11.78 7.02
CA VAL A 415 -2.57 -10.47 6.33
C VAL A 415 -1.73 -10.57 5.05
N ALA A 416 -0.63 -11.32 5.04
CA ALA A 416 0.20 -11.51 3.85
C ALA A 416 -0.57 -12.18 2.70
N ARG A 417 -1.38 -13.21 2.99
CA ARG A 417 -2.27 -13.84 1.99
C ARG A 417 -3.32 -12.87 1.45
N GLN A 418 -3.85 -12.00 2.31
CA GLN A 418 -4.76 -10.93 1.89
C GLN A 418 -4.06 -9.93 0.96
N TYR A 419 -2.78 -9.64 1.21
CA TYR A 419 -2.01 -8.71 0.39
C TYR A 419 -1.78 -9.22 -1.04
N LEU A 420 -1.90 -10.53 -1.30
CA LEU A 420 -1.91 -11.05 -2.69
C LEU A 420 -2.98 -10.38 -3.55
N LEU A 421 -4.12 -10.02 -2.95
CA LEU A 421 -5.22 -9.29 -3.62
C LEU A 421 -4.88 -7.83 -3.96
N HIS A 422 -3.70 -7.34 -3.58
CA HIS A 422 -3.22 -5.99 -3.89
C HIS A 422 -2.23 -5.98 -5.06
N ILE A 423 -1.81 -7.16 -5.53
CA ILE A 423 -0.77 -7.30 -6.57
C ILE A 423 -1.42 -7.65 -7.90
N TYR A 424 -1.09 -6.90 -8.94
CA TYR A 424 -1.57 -7.16 -10.29
C TYR A 424 -0.99 -8.47 -10.85
N ASP A 425 -1.84 -9.29 -11.48
CA ASP A 425 -1.42 -10.49 -12.23
C ASP A 425 -1.73 -10.41 -13.73
N HIS A 426 -2.34 -9.30 -14.18
CA HIS A 426 -2.77 -9.09 -15.56
C HIS A 426 -2.39 -7.69 -16.08
N PRO A 427 -2.39 -7.49 -17.41
CA PRO A 427 -2.51 -8.51 -18.46
C PRO A 427 -1.27 -9.42 -18.52
N THR A 428 -1.39 -10.56 -19.21
CA THR A 428 -0.27 -11.49 -19.41
C THR A 428 0.79 -10.85 -20.34
N PRO A 429 2.02 -10.59 -19.86
CA PRO A 429 3.03 -9.89 -20.65
C PRO A 429 3.61 -10.75 -21.77
N THR A 430 4.05 -10.09 -22.84
CA THR A 430 4.56 -10.69 -24.06
C THR A 430 5.91 -10.09 -24.48
N THR A 431 6.46 -10.57 -25.60
CA THR A 431 7.64 -9.99 -26.27
C THR A 431 7.27 -9.09 -27.44
N LYS A 432 5.98 -8.79 -27.64
CA LYS A 432 5.54 -7.90 -28.72
C LYS A 432 6.14 -6.51 -28.48
N THR A 433 6.67 -5.89 -29.52
CA THR A 433 7.15 -4.50 -29.45
C THR A 433 5.96 -3.56 -29.24
N LYS A 434 6.14 -2.60 -28.33
CA LYS A 434 5.23 -1.48 -28.06
C LYS A 434 6.03 -0.19 -27.97
N THR A 435 5.34 0.92 -28.22
CA THR A 435 5.89 2.25 -27.98
C THR A 435 5.45 2.72 -26.60
N PHE A 436 6.40 3.07 -25.75
CA PHE A 436 6.17 3.61 -24.42
C PHE A 436 6.94 4.91 -24.28
N HIS A 437 6.22 6.02 -24.24
CA HIS A 437 6.75 7.38 -24.22
C HIS A 437 7.73 7.62 -25.37
N GLY A 438 7.29 7.32 -26.59
CA GLY A 438 8.10 7.46 -27.81
C GLY A 438 9.22 6.43 -27.98
N THR A 439 9.44 5.53 -27.01
CA THR A 439 10.50 4.52 -27.07
C THR A 439 9.95 3.14 -27.39
N GLU A 440 10.50 2.47 -28.40
CA GLU A 440 10.16 1.08 -28.70
C GLU A 440 10.79 0.11 -27.68
N MET A 441 9.97 -0.76 -27.10
CA MET A 441 10.43 -1.77 -26.16
C MET A 441 9.50 -2.99 -26.15
N PRO A 442 9.97 -4.17 -25.70
CA PRO A 442 9.09 -5.32 -25.55
C PRO A 442 8.10 -5.09 -24.42
N ASP A 443 6.85 -5.47 -24.65
CA ASP A 443 5.69 -5.34 -23.76
C ASP A 443 5.97 -5.71 -22.29
N TRP A 444 6.72 -6.78 -22.02
CA TRP A 444 7.04 -7.17 -20.64
C TRP A 444 7.76 -6.08 -19.84
N LYS A 445 8.52 -5.17 -20.45
CA LYS A 445 9.22 -4.10 -19.74
C LYS A 445 8.28 -3.09 -19.09
N THR A 446 7.08 -2.93 -19.62
CA THR A 446 6.06 -2.00 -19.10
C THR A 446 4.95 -2.74 -18.35
N SER A 447 5.11 -4.03 -18.06
CA SER A 447 4.06 -4.85 -17.43
C SER A 447 3.65 -4.34 -16.05
N GLN A 448 2.36 -4.46 -15.70
CA GLN A 448 1.86 -4.20 -14.35
C GLN A 448 2.04 -5.41 -13.41
N VAL A 449 2.27 -6.60 -13.96
CA VAL A 449 2.32 -7.87 -13.22
C VAL A 449 3.37 -7.83 -12.11
N GLY A 450 2.99 -8.10 -10.88
CA GLY A 450 3.87 -8.08 -9.70
C GLY A 450 4.00 -6.72 -9.02
N LEU A 451 3.38 -5.66 -9.55
CA LEU A 451 3.28 -4.36 -8.87
C LEU A 451 1.99 -4.27 -8.05
N ASN A 452 1.96 -3.37 -7.07
CA ASN A 452 0.77 -3.05 -6.29
C ASN A 452 0.19 -1.69 -6.68
N PHE A 453 -1.09 -1.46 -6.39
CA PHE A 453 -1.63 -0.10 -6.36
C PHE A 453 -1.08 0.67 -5.17
N GLU A 454 -1.08 2.00 -5.28
CA GLU A 454 -0.98 2.86 -4.12
C GLU A 454 -2.30 2.84 -3.35
N HIS A 455 -3.38 3.25 -4.00
CA HIS A 455 -4.74 3.29 -3.43
C HIS A 455 -5.72 2.50 -4.30
N ALA A 456 -6.54 1.67 -3.65
CA ALA A 456 -7.47 0.74 -4.29
C ALA A 456 -8.83 1.36 -4.66
N GLY A 457 -9.75 0.51 -5.13
CA GLY A 457 -11.17 0.87 -5.24
C GLY A 457 -11.51 1.81 -6.40
N TYR A 458 -12.62 2.53 -6.25
CA TYR A 458 -13.16 3.42 -7.29
C TYR A 458 -12.47 4.78 -7.34
N ASP A 459 -12.05 5.32 -6.19
CA ASP A 459 -11.53 6.69 -6.09
C ASP A 459 -10.01 6.76 -5.84
N GLY A 460 -9.37 5.61 -5.60
CA GLY A 460 -7.93 5.52 -5.40
C GLY A 460 -7.11 6.01 -6.59
N SER A 461 -5.89 6.50 -6.33
CA SER A 461 -4.95 7.02 -7.32
C SER A 461 -4.63 6.04 -8.46
N ALA A 462 -4.76 4.73 -8.26
CA ALA A 462 -4.53 3.74 -9.32
C ALA A 462 -5.48 3.90 -10.52
N ASN A 463 -6.67 4.47 -10.32
CA ASN A 463 -7.59 4.80 -11.42
C ASN A 463 -7.02 5.88 -12.37
N ARG A 464 -6.05 6.69 -11.92
CA ARG A 464 -5.44 7.78 -12.69
C ARG A 464 -4.00 7.47 -13.11
N SER A 465 -3.25 6.78 -12.25
CA SER A 465 -1.80 6.60 -12.36
C SER A 465 -1.37 5.14 -12.56
N GLY A 466 -2.28 4.18 -12.45
CA GLY A 466 -1.96 2.75 -12.46
C GLY A 466 -1.24 2.30 -11.19
N PRO A 467 -0.53 1.15 -11.22
CA PRO A 467 0.26 0.70 -10.07
C PRO A 467 1.41 1.66 -9.75
N ILE A 468 2.03 1.44 -8.58
CA ILE A 468 3.27 2.12 -8.17
C ILE A 468 4.46 1.17 -8.22
N LEU A 469 5.65 1.74 -8.37
CA LEU A 469 6.92 0.99 -8.40
C LEU A 469 7.48 0.74 -7.00
N LEU A 470 6.78 1.20 -5.96
CA LEU A 470 7.13 0.94 -4.56
C LEU A 470 6.95 -0.56 -4.22
N ALA A 471 8.00 -1.33 -4.41
CA ALA A 471 8.03 -2.79 -4.19
C ALA A 471 8.19 -3.18 -2.70
N SER A 472 7.55 -2.44 -1.79
CA SER A 472 7.69 -2.62 -0.33
C SER A 472 7.36 -4.05 0.15
N HIS A 473 6.54 -4.76 -0.61
CA HIS A 473 6.16 -6.14 -0.33
C HIS A 473 7.23 -7.18 -0.66
N ALA A 474 8.22 -6.87 -1.52
CA ALA A 474 9.17 -7.87 -2.00
C ALA A 474 9.95 -8.53 -0.86
N GLY A 475 10.53 -7.73 0.04
CA GLY A 475 11.26 -8.26 1.20
C GLY A 475 10.35 -8.97 2.21
N ALA A 476 9.12 -8.48 2.41
CA ALA A 476 8.14 -9.15 3.27
C ALA A 476 7.75 -10.52 2.70
N PHE A 477 7.50 -10.61 1.40
CA PHE A 477 7.12 -11.84 0.73
C PHE A 477 8.22 -12.91 0.72
N VAL A 478 9.50 -12.53 0.68
CA VAL A 478 10.59 -13.50 0.89
C VAL A 478 10.47 -14.16 2.27
N ARG A 479 10.28 -13.36 3.33
CA ARG A 479 10.08 -13.86 4.70
C ARG A 479 8.81 -14.72 4.81
N PHE A 480 7.71 -14.32 4.18
CA PHE A 480 6.48 -15.13 4.18
C PHE A 480 6.61 -16.43 3.36
N TYR A 481 7.46 -16.46 2.34
CA TYR A 481 7.82 -17.69 1.65
C TYR A 481 8.60 -18.64 2.59
N GLU A 482 9.58 -18.14 3.35
CA GLU A 482 10.32 -18.96 4.32
C GLU A 482 9.40 -19.55 5.40
N ILE A 483 8.42 -18.76 5.84
CA ILE A 483 7.45 -19.14 6.88
C ILE A 483 6.42 -20.16 6.39
N THR A 484 5.97 -20.03 5.14
CA THR A 484 4.79 -20.76 4.64
C THR A 484 5.07 -21.75 3.51
N HIS A 485 6.24 -21.65 2.89
CA HIS A 485 6.62 -22.35 1.66
C HIS A 485 5.67 -22.16 0.47
N GLN A 486 4.75 -21.18 0.54
CA GLN A 486 3.87 -20.84 -0.58
C GLN A 486 4.65 -20.06 -1.62
N ARG A 487 4.96 -20.74 -2.74
CA ARG A 487 5.83 -20.22 -3.80
C ARG A 487 5.36 -18.90 -4.41
N ILE A 488 4.05 -18.64 -4.41
CA ILE A 488 3.49 -17.39 -4.93
C ILE A 488 4.11 -16.15 -4.29
N PHE A 489 4.42 -16.18 -2.98
CA PHE A 489 5.09 -15.06 -2.32
C PHE A 489 6.46 -14.78 -2.94
N LEU A 490 7.29 -15.81 -3.11
CA LEU A 490 8.61 -15.65 -3.72
C LEU A 490 8.54 -15.24 -5.19
N ASP A 491 7.57 -15.78 -5.94
CA ASP A 491 7.39 -15.44 -7.34
C ASP A 491 6.97 -13.95 -7.49
N LEU A 492 6.06 -13.44 -6.65
CA LEU A 492 5.67 -12.02 -6.66
C LEU A 492 6.77 -11.09 -6.14
N ALA A 493 7.52 -11.50 -5.12
CA ALA A 493 8.69 -10.74 -4.65
C ALA A 493 9.71 -10.51 -5.77
N ARG A 494 9.95 -11.53 -6.59
CA ARG A 494 10.83 -11.44 -7.76
C ARG A 494 10.21 -10.60 -8.87
N ALA A 495 8.90 -10.69 -9.08
CA ALA A 495 8.20 -9.95 -10.12
C ALA A 495 8.18 -8.44 -9.84
N ALA A 496 8.10 -8.05 -8.56
CA ALA A 496 8.17 -6.65 -8.17
C ALA A 496 9.56 -6.03 -8.42
N ALA A 497 10.63 -6.78 -8.14
CA ALA A 497 12.00 -6.26 -8.14
C ALA A 497 12.76 -6.40 -9.47
N ARG A 498 12.41 -7.36 -10.34
CA ARG A 498 13.17 -7.65 -11.58
C ARG A 498 12.53 -6.98 -12.79
N GLY A 499 13.34 -6.57 -13.76
CA GLY A 499 12.87 -6.15 -15.10
C GLY A 499 12.04 -4.87 -15.09
N ARG A 500 12.46 -3.89 -14.29
CA ARG A 500 11.81 -2.58 -14.11
C ARG A 500 12.62 -1.42 -14.65
N ASP A 501 13.64 -1.69 -15.45
CA ASP A 501 14.60 -0.69 -15.93
C ASP A 501 13.94 0.40 -16.80
N ALA A 502 12.80 0.11 -17.45
CA ALA A 502 12.02 1.10 -18.21
C ALA A 502 11.43 2.24 -17.35
N PHE A 503 11.44 2.10 -16.03
CA PHE A 503 10.97 3.09 -15.07
C PHE A 503 12.13 3.73 -14.29
N VAL A 504 13.37 3.44 -14.66
CA VAL A 504 14.56 3.93 -13.97
C VAL A 504 15.17 5.05 -14.81
N ASP A 505 15.41 6.18 -14.16
CA ASP A 505 16.17 7.25 -14.78
C ASP A 505 17.60 6.80 -15.13
N PRO A 506 18.04 6.95 -16.38
CA PRO A 506 19.39 6.55 -16.76
C PRO A 506 20.48 7.36 -16.04
N GLU A 507 20.21 8.63 -15.69
CA GLU A 507 21.20 9.52 -15.05
C GLU A 507 21.27 9.27 -13.54
N SER A 508 20.16 9.49 -12.82
CA SER A 508 20.11 9.38 -11.36
C SER A 508 19.94 7.96 -10.83
N GLY A 509 19.46 7.01 -11.65
CA GLY A 509 19.08 5.67 -11.18
C GLY A 509 17.81 5.63 -10.33
N ILE A 510 17.14 6.77 -10.10
CA ILE A 510 15.89 6.88 -9.33
C ILE A 510 14.72 6.30 -10.13
N PRO A 511 13.86 5.44 -9.53
CA PRO A 511 12.65 4.98 -10.22
C PRO A 511 11.60 6.08 -10.28
N SER A 512 10.78 6.07 -11.32
CA SER A 512 9.48 6.73 -11.26
C SER A 512 8.63 6.13 -10.14
N TYR A 513 7.86 6.97 -9.45
CA TYR A 513 6.96 6.49 -8.42
C TYR A 513 5.73 5.79 -9.03
N TYR A 514 5.08 6.47 -9.98
CA TYR A 514 3.94 5.94 -10.70
C TYR A 514 4.36 5.18 -11.95
N TRP A 515 3.65 4.08 -12.22
CA TRP A 515 3.86 3.26 -13.41
C TRP A 515 3.56 4.03 -14.69
N LYS A 516 2.46 4.79 -14.73
CA LYS A 516 2.05 5.54 -15.93
C LYS A 516 3.15 6.51 -16.43
N THR A 517 3.94 7.05 -15.52
CA THR A 517 4.99 8.02 -15.81
C THR A 517 6.13 7.46 -16.68
N GLY A 518 6.51 6.20 -16.50
CA GLY A 518 7.74 5.69 -17.13
C GLY A 518 8.99 6.43 -16.66
N ASN A 519 10.04 6.48 -17.46
CA ASN A 519 11.26 7.23 -17.17
C ASN A 519 11.20 8.71 -17.60
N THR A 520 10.03 9.26 -17.91
CA THR A 520 9.88 10.62 -18.49
C THR A 520 9.85 11.77 -17.49
N GLU A 521 9.60 11.50 -16.20
CA GLU A 521 9.57 12.53 -15.14
C GLU A 521 10.84 12.60 -14.31
N ALA A 522 11.86 11.82 -14.65
CA ALA A 522 13.11 11.89 -13.92
C ALA A 522 13.84 13.19 -14.28
N TYR A 523 13.59 14.21 -13.46
CA TYR A 523 14.18 15.53 -13.57
C TYR A 523 13.95 16.13 -14.96
N SER A 524 12.70 16.50 -15.25
CA SER A 524 12.46 17.59 -16.20
C SER A 524 13.37 18.74 -15.78
N ARG A 525 14.42 18.98 -16.59
CA ARG A 525 15.37 20.06 -16.43
C ARG A 525 14.58 21.36 -16.49
N GLY A 526 14.18 21.84 -15.32
CA GLY A 526 13.61 23.17 -15.09
C GLY A 526 14.72 24.18 -14.91
#